data_AF-A0A3Q0IMX7-F1
#
_entry.id   AF-A0A3Q0IMX7-F1
#
_cell.length_a   1.000
_cell.length_b   1.000
_cell.length_c   1.000
_cell.angle_alpha   90.00
_cell.angle_beta   90.00
_cell.angle_gamma   90.00
#
_symmetry.space_group_name_H-M   'P 1'
#
loop_
_entity.id
_entity.type
_entity.pdbx_description
1 polymer ?
#
loop_
_entity_poly.entity_id
_entity_poly.type
_entity_poly.pdbx_seq_one_letter_code
_entity_poly.pdbx_strand_id
1 'polypeptide(L)'
;MLVFAGCVYLGLLIQGGGFLAEGPNQNLYYKKDFAMKFARVYDLFIWFWLVQFCIGCQHMVIAGAVATWFFTRDKDRLSSPISTAISNLFSYHLGSVSLGSLIIAIVQIGEIMQKPQQ
;
A
#
# COMPACT_ATOMS: atom_id res chain seq x y z
N MET A 1 -1.66 -9.99 3.37
CA MET A 1 -1.61 -10.15 4.85
C MET A 1 -0.30 -9.65 5.44
N LEU A 2 0.87 -10.04 4.93
CA LEU A 2 2.17 -9.56 5.41
C LEU A 2 2.38 -8.04 5.28
N VAL A 3 2.02 -7.45 4.12
CA VAL A 3 2.15 -6.00 3.89
C VAL A 3 1.30 -5.22 4.91
N PHE A 4 0.04 -5.63 5.09
CA PHE A 4 -0.86 -5.05 6.09
C PHE A 4 -0.29 -5.16 7.52
N ALA A 5 0.20 -6.33 7.91
CA ALA A 5 0.79 -6.52 9.24
C ALA A 5 2.05 -5.66 9.44
N GLY A 6 2.90 -5.55 8.41
CA GLY A 6 4.10 -4.72 8.43
C GLY A 6 3.77 -3.23 8.62
N CYS A 7 2.81 -2.71 7.87
CA CYS A 7 2.41 -1.31 8.02
C CYS A 7 1.74 -1.04 9.38
N VAL A 8 0.91 -1.97 9.90
CA VAL A 8 0.34 -1.82 11.25
C VAL A 8 1.45 -1.81 12.31
N TYR A 9 2.43 -2.71 12.17
CA TYR A 9 3.57 -2.78 13.08
C TYR A 9 4.39 -1.48 13.08
N LEU A 10 4.66 -0.91 11.91
CA LEU A 10 5.36 0.38 11.79
C LEU A 10 4.53 1.52 12.41
N GLY A 11 3.22 1.56 12.16
CA GLY A 11 2.31 2.52 12.79
C GLY A 11 2.31 2.43 14.32
N LEU A 12 2.31 1.21 14.87
CA LEU A 12 2.41 0.98 16.31
C LEU A 12 3.75 1.45 16.89
N LEU A 13 4.86 1.23 16.17
CA LEU A 13 6.18 1.73 16.56
C LEU A 13 6.22 3.27 16.64
N ILE A 14 5.66 3.95 15.65
CA ILE A 14 5.58 5.42 15.61
C ILE A 14 4.66 5.95 16.73
N GLN A 15 3.57 5.23 17.04
CA GLN A 15 2.65 5.60 18.11
C GLN A 15 3.22 5.35 19.50
N GLY A 16 3.95 4.25 19.70
CA GLY A 16 4.59 3.89 20.97
C GLY A 16 5.88 4.65 21.26
N GLY A 17 6.55 5.20 20.25
CA GLY A 17 7.78 5.98 20.44
C GLY A 17 7.55 7.38 21.02
N GLY A 18 8.59 7.97 21.61
CA GLY A 18 8.64 9.40 21.99
C GLY A 18 9.48 9.63 23.22
N PHE A 19 9.76 10.89 23.51
CA PHE A 19 10.53 11.25 24.69
C PHE A 19 9.58 11.51 25.86
N LEU A 20 9.92 10.94 27.00
CA LEU A 20 9.25 11.23 28.26
C LEU A 20 9.63 12.65 28.67
N ALA A 21 8.65 13.53 28.74
CA ALA A 21 8.81 14.87 29.27
C ALA A 21 8.06 14.95 30.60
N GLU A 22 8.72 15.48 31.62
CA GLU A 22 8.12 15.68 32.94
C GLU A 22 7.27 16.96 32.94
N GLY A 23 6.01 16.82 33.36
CA GLY A 23 5.10 17.94 33.50
C GLY A 23 5.20 18.62 34.86
N PRO A 24 4.64 19.85 35.01
CA PRO A 24 4.69 20.62 36.25
C PRO A 24 4.12 19.90 37.50
N ASN A 25 3.29 18.86 37.30
CA ASN A 25 2.59 18.12 38.36
C ASN A 25 3.09 16.66 38.50
N GLN A 26 4.37 16.37 38.21
CA GLN A 26 4.94 15.01 38.21
C GLN A 26 4.26 14.02 37.23
N ASN A 27 3.46 14.53 36.29
CA ASN A 27 2.85 13.72 35.24
C ASN A 27 3.85 13.50 34.11
N LEU A 28 4.15 12.24 33.79
CA LEU A 28 4.97 11.87 32.64
C LEU A 28 4.07 11.84 31.39
N TYR A 29 4.39 12.67 30.40
CA TYR A 29 3.70 12.63 29.11
C TYR A 29 4.70 12.40 27.98
N TYR A 30 4.24 11.66 26.97
CA TYR A 30 5.01 11.45 25.75
C TYR A 30 4.95 12.71 24.90
N LYS A 31 6.07 13.42 24.80
CA LYS A 31 6.21 14.53 23.88
C LYS A 31 6.48 13.98 22.47
N LYS A 32 5.64 14.37 21.51
CA LYS A 32 5.81 14.02 20.09
C LYS A 32 6.50 15.17 19.37
N ASP A 33 7.69 14.90 18.83
CA ASP A 33 8.43 15.86 17.99
C ASP A 33 7.76 16.05 16.63
N PHE A 34 8.22 17.05 15.88
CA PHE A 34 7.74 17.31 14.53
C PHE A 34 7.91 16.09 13.61
N ALA A 35 9.05 15.42 13.68
CA ALA A 35 9.34 14.21 12.90
C ALA A 35 8.30 13.10 13.13
N MET A 36 7.84 12.93 14.37
CA MET A 36 6.82 11.93 14.74
C MET A 36 5.45 12.26 14.17
N LYS A 37 5.08 13.54 14.19
CA LYS A 37 3.81 14.01 13.59
C LYS A 37 3.83 13.81 12.08
N PHE A 38 4.94 14.12 11.42
CA PHE A 38 5.11 13.92 9.98
C PHE A 38 5.08 12.42 9.62
N ALA A 39 5.83 11.59 10.36
CA ALA A 39 5.86 10.13 10.15
C ALA A 39 4.47 9.50 10.25
N ARG A 40 3.61 9.98 11.17
CA ARG A 40 2.23 9.52 11.30
C ARG A 40 1.39 9.79 10.05
N VAL A 41 1.48 11.00 9.49
CA VAL A 41 0.71 11.35 8.28
C VAL A 41 1.25 10.59 7.07
N TYR A 42 2.57 10.44 6.98
CA TYR A 42 3.21 9.69 5.91
C TYR A 42 2.84 8.19 5.93
N ASP A 43 2.76 7.57 7.10
CA ASP A 43 2.34 6.17 7.27
C ASP A 43 0.92 5.93 6.75
N LEU A 44 -0.02 6.83 7.07
CA LEU A 44 -1.39 6.78 6.56
C LEU A 44 -1.46 6.95 5.04
N PHE A 45 -0.65 7.85 4.48
CA PHE A 45 -0.57 8.04 3.03
C PHE A 45 -0.02 6.80 2.33
N ILE A 46 1.07 6.23 2.84
CA ILE A 46 1.64 4.97 2.33
C ILE A 46 0.62 3.84 2.42
N TRP A 47 -0.11 3.73 3.53
CA TRP A 47 -1.13 2.71 3.70
C TRP A 47 -2.17 2.78 2.57
N PHE A 48 -2.70 3.97 2.32
CA PHE A 48 -3.71 4.19 1.31
C PHE A 48 -3.19 3.89 -0.10
N TRP A 49 -2.00 4.39 -0.42
CA TRP A 49 -1.35 4.13 -1.71
C TRP A 49 -1.05 2.64 -1.92
N LEU A 50 -0.54 1.94 -0.90
CA LEU A 50 -0.23 0.51 -0.99
C LEU A 50 -1.48 -0.35 -1.24
N VAL A 51 -2.63 0.02 -0.68
CA VAL A 51 -3.90 -0.68 -0.96
C VAL A 51 -4.23 -0.60 -2.45
N GLN A 52 -4.19 0.61 -3.03
CA GLN A 52 -4.45 0.81 -4.45
C GLN A 52 -3.42 0.10 -5.34
N PHE A 53 -2.16 0.12 -4.92
CA PHE A 53 -1.08 -0.58 -5.60
C PHE A 53 -1.31 -2.11 -5.62
N CYS A 54 -1.63 -2.71 -4.47
CA CYS A 54 -1.93 -4.14 -4.37
C CYS A 54 -3.12 -4.55 -5.25
N ILE A 55 -4.19 -3.74 -5.27
CA ILE A 55 -5.35 -3.98 -6.12
C ILE A 55 -4.94 -3.92 -7.60
N GLY A 56 -4.17 -2.91 -8.01
CA GLY A 56 -3.65 -2.80 -9.38
C GLY A 56 -2.77 -3.99 -9.79
N CYS A 57 -1.90 -4.45 -8.90
CA CYS A 57 -1.07 -5.63 -9.11
C CYS A 57 -1.93 -6.89 -9.32
N GLN A 58 -2.97 -7.09 -8.51
CA GLN A 58 -3.88 -8.23 -8.65
C GLN A 58 -4.58 -8.22 -10.02
N HIS A 59 -5.10 -7.07 -10.44
CA HIS A 59 -5.76 -6.93 -11.75
C HIS A 59 -4.81 -7.25 -12.90
N MET A 60 -3.56 -6.76 -12.84
CA MET A 60 -2.56 -7.04 -13.87
C MET A 60 -2.17 -8.53 -13.90
N VAL A 61 -1.98 -9.16 -12.74
CA VAL A 61 -1.66 -10.60 -12.67
C VAL A 61 -2.80 -11.45 -13.22
N ILE A 62 -4.06 -11.13 -12.87
CA ILE A 62 -5.23 -11.85 -13.37
C ILE A 62 -5.35 -11.67 -14.89
N ALA A 63 -5.27 -10.44 -15.38
CA ALA A 63 -5.33 -10.16 -16.82
C ALA A 63 -4.21 -10.87 -17.59
N GLY A 64 -2.99 -10.83 -17.07
CA GLY A 64 -1.83 -11.52 -17.65
C GLY A 64 -2.00 -13.04 -17.66
N ALA A 65 -2.40 -13.64 -16.53
CA ALA A 65 -2.61 -15.07 -16.43
C ALA A 65 -3.74 -15.56 -17.37
N VAL A 66 -4.85 -14.82 -17.45
CA VAL A 66 -5.97 -15.13 -18.35
C VAL A 66 -5.55 -15.01 -19.81
N ALA A 67 -4.84 -13.94 -20.19
CA ALA A 67 -4.33 -13.77 -21.55
C ALA A 67 -3.37 -14.91 -21.93
N THR A 68 -2.41 -15.22 -21.06
CA THR A 68 -1.47 -16.33 -21.27
C THR A 68 -2.18 -17.67 -21.41
N TRP A 69 -3.18 -17.95 -20.58
CA TRP A 69 -3.95 -19.20 -20.69
C TRP A 69 -4.81 -19.27 -21.96
N PHE A 70 -5.51 -18.18 -22.29
CA PHE A 70 -6.42 -18.13 -23.44
C PHE A 70 -5.70 -18.25 -24.78
N PHE A 71 -4.57 -17.55 -24.94
CA PHE A 71 -3.81 -17.53 -26.19
C PHE A 71 -2.82 -18.71 -26.34
N THR A 72 -2.60 -19.52 -25.30
CA THR A 72 -1.74 -20.71 -25.41
C THR A 72 -2.53 -21.88 -26.02
N ARG A 73 -2.13 -22.28 -27.23
CA ARG A 73 -2.78 -23.36 -28.00
C ARG A 73 -2.51 -24.74 -27.39
N ASP A 74 -1.24 -25.01 -27.01
CA ASP A 74 -0.80 -26.26 -26.41
C ASP A 74 -0.77 -26.15 -24.88
N LYS A 75 -1.84 -26.62 -24.24
CA LYS A 75 -2.03 -26.53 -22.78
C LYS A 75 -1.07 -27.42 -22.00
N ASP A 76 -0.53 -28.47 -22.63
CA ASP A 76 0.45 -29.38 -22.03
C ASP A 76 1.82 -28.72 -21.81
N ARG A 77 2.12 -27.64 -22.55
CA ARG A 77 3.36 -26.87 -22.41
C ARG A 77 3.19 -25.64 -21.51
N LEU A 78 1.97 -25.40 -21.01
CA LEU A 78 1.65 -24.25 -20.19
C LEU A 78 2.14 -24.48 -18.75
N SER A 79 3.35 -24.02 -18.46
CA SER A 79 3.81 -23.84 -17.07
C SER A 79 2.89 -22.89 -16.29
N SER A 80 3.04 -22.78 -14.97
CA SER A 80 2.19 -21.95 -14.09
C SER A 80 1.99 -20.52 -14.62
N PRO A 81 0.84 -20.20 -15.28
CA PRO A 81 0.64 -18.93 -15.98
C PRO A 81 0.57 -17.75 -15.01
N ILE A 82 0.13 -18.00 -13.78
CA ILE A 82 0.10 -17.04 -12.69
C ILE A 82 1.52 -16.65 -12.28
N SER A 83 2.43 -17.62 -12.12
CA SER A 83 3.81 -17.35 -11.73
C SER A 83 4.53 -16.52 -12.80
N THR A 84 4.30 -16.84 -14.08
CA THR A 84 4.87 -16.09 -15.21
C THR A 84 4.30 -14.67 -15.28
N ALA A 85 2.98 -14.51 -15.09
CA ALA A 85 2.34 -13.18 -15.06
C ALA A 85 2.84 -12.32 -13.89
N ILE A 86 3.06 -12.92 -12.72
CA ILE A 86 3.67 -12.24 -11.56
C ILE A 86 5.11 -11.80 -11.89
N SER A 87 5.93 -12.67 -12.46
CA SER A 87 7.30 -12.30 -12.85
C SER A 87 7.30 -11.14 -13.84
N ASN A 88 6.42 -11.18 -14.85
CA ASN A 88 6.32 -10.11 -15.85
C ASN A 88 5.79 -8.80 -15.25
N LEU A 89 4.86 -8.87 -14.29
CA LEU A 89 4.42 -7.69 -13.53
C LEU A 89 5.62 -7.02 -12.85
N PHE A 90 6.43 -7.78 -12.12
CA PHE A 90 7.57 -7.23 -11.38
C PHE A 90 8.67 -6.70 -12.31
N SER A 91 8.93 -7.39 -13.43
CA SER A 91 10.00 -7.00 -14.37
C SER A 91 9.63 -5.84 -15.31
N TYR A 92 8.35 -5.69 -15.70
CA TYR A 92 7.97 -4.77 -16.77
C TYR A 92 6.87 -3.77 -16.39
N HIS A 93 5.93 -4.12 -15.52
CA HIS A 93 4.74 -3.30 -15.28
C HIS A 93 4.68 -2.63 -13.90
N LEU A 94 5.63 -2.95 -13.00
CA LEU A 94 5.64 -2.45 -11.64
C LEU A 94 5.59 -0.91 -11.58
N GLY A 95 6.39 -0.24 -12.44
CA GLY A 95 6.47 1.22 -12.48
C GLY A 95 5.19 1.89 -12.98
N SER A 96 4.52 1.29 -13.96
CA SER A 96 3.24 1.81 -14.46
C SER A 96 2.12 1.61 -13.44
N VAL A 97 2.10 0.46 -12.76
CA VAL A 97 1.10 0.17 -11.72
C VAL A 97 1.34 1.04 -10.48
N SER A 98 2.60 1.32 -10.11
CA SER A 98 2.92 2.19 -8.98
C SER A 98 2.50 3.64 -9.22
N LEU A 99 2.75 4.16 -10.43
CA LEU A 99 2.32 5.50 -10.82
C LEU A 99 0.79 5.60 -10.96
N GLY A 100 0.15 4.61 -11.59
CA GLY A 100 -1.31 4.57 -11.74
C GLY A 100 -2.03 4.51 -10.39
N SER A 101 -1.55 3.67 -9.47
CA SER A 101 -2.12 3.58 -8.11
C SER A 101 -1.91 4.83 -7.27
N LEU A 102 -0.83 5.59 -7.49
CA LEU A 102 -0.62 6.89 -6.85
C LEU A 102 -1.67 7.92 -7.28
N ILE A 103 -1.98 7.97 -8.57
CA ILE A 103 -3.02 8.88 -9.09
C ILE A 103 -4.39 8.49 -8.54
N ILE A 104 -4.73 7.20 -8.59
CA ILE A 104 -6.00 6.70 -8.03
C ILE A 104 -6.10 7.04 -6.53
N ALA A 105 -4.99 6.88 -5.79
CA ALA A 105 -4.94 7.23 -4.38
C ALA A 105 -5.25 8.72 -4.13
N ILE A 106 -4.64 9.62 -4.92
CA ILE A 106 -4.89 11.06 -4.77
C ILE A 106 -6.35 11.42 -5.11
N VAL A 107 -6.88 10.88 -6.22
CA VAL A 107 -8.26 11.12 -6.66
C VAL A 107 -9.25 10.64 -5.60
N GLN A 108 -9.06 9.43 -5.08
CA GLN A 108 -10.00 8.86 -4.12
C GLN A 108 -10.01 9.62 -2.78
N ILE A 109 -8.87 10.15 -2.33
CA ILE A 109 -8.83 11.05 -1.16
C ILE A 109 -9.63 12.33 -1.45
N GLY A 110 -9.49 12.91 -2.64
CA GLY A 110 -10.26 14.08 -3.07
C GLY A 110 -11.77 13.81 -3.08
N GLU A 111 -12.19 12.68 -3.62
CA GLU A 111 -13.60 12.27 -3.65
C GLU A 111 -14.18 12.07 -2.25
N ILE A 112 -13.44 11.42 -1.35
CA ILE A 112 -13.88 11.20 0.03
C ILE A 112 -14.07 12.54 0.77
N MET A 113 -13.17 13.50 0.54
CA MET A 113 -13.27 14.85 1.11
C MET A 113 -14.47 15.63 0.55
N GLN A 114 -14.80 15.43 -0.72
CA GLN A 114 -15.88 16.15 -1.39
C GLN A 114 -17.27 15.57 -1.13
N LYS A 115 -17.38 14.30 -0.71
CA LYS A 115 -18.67 13.72 -0.35
C LYS A 115 -19.18 14.39 0.94
N PRO A 116 -20.26 15.19 0.89
CA PRO A 116 -20.88 15.68 2.11
C PRO A 116 -21.35 14.48 2.92
N GLN A 117 -21.07 14.51 4.23
CA GLN A 117 -21.60 13.55 5.20
C GLN A 117 -23.13 13.68 5.19
N GLN A 118 -23.81 12.86 4.39
CA GLN A 118 -25.26 12.65 4.46
C GLN A 118 -25.55 11.51 5.43
#